data_AF-A0A7X9M1K1-F1
#
_entry.id   AF-A0A7X9M1K1-F1
#
_cell.length_a   1.000
_cell.length_b   1.000
_cell.length_c   1.000
_cell.angle_alpha   90.00
_cell.angle_beta   90.00
_cell.angle_gamma   90.00
#
_symmetry.space_group_name_H-M   'P 1'
#
loop_
_entity.id
_entity.type
_entity.pdbx_description
1 polymer ?
#
loop_
_entity_poly.entity_id
_entity_poly.type
_entity_poly.pdbx_seq_one_letter_code
_entity_poly.pdbx_strand_id
1 'polypeptide(L)' 'MKLEYEAWKELNPNQDFSQKEYQQAIVNTRAFEYESISDSQKYKEMLFQMGAIVVIAGVTLICPLAGMALGAVYGAYELS' A
#
# COMPACT_ATOMS: atom_id res chain seq x y z
N MET A 1 -1.80 -15.68 -16.56
CA MET A 1 -2.64 -15.13 -17.64
C MET A 1 -3.82 -16.01 -18.05
N LYS A 2 -3.65 -17.26 -18.52
CA LYS A 2 -4.81 -18.14 -18.86
C LYS A 2 -5.75 -18.39 -17.67
N LEU A 3 -5.20 -18.82 -16.54
CA LEU A 3 -5.90 -19.01 -15.27
C LEU A 3 -6.55 -17.72 -14.73
N GLU A 4 -5.86 -16.59 -14.84
CA GLU A 4 -6.37 -15.29 -14.37
C GLU A 4 -7.53 -14.77 -15.25
N TYR A 5 -7.47 -15.01 -16.55
CA TYR A 5 -8.55 -14.71 -17.48
C TYR A 5 -9.79 -15.55 -17.20
N GLU A 6 -9.64 -16.84 -16.89
CA GLU A 6 -10.77 -17.72 -16.54
C GLU A 6 -11.42 -17.29 -15.22
N ALA A 7 -10.63 -17.00 -14.18
CA ALA A 7 -11.14 -16.48 -12.92
C ALA A 7 -11.82 -15.11 -13.10
N TRP A 8 -11.27 -14.23 -13.93
CA TRP A 8 -11.88 -12.94 -14.25
C TRP A 8 -13.19 -13.08 -15.03
N LYS A 9 -13.26 -14.04 -15.96
CA LYS A 9 -14.46 -14.32 -16.76
C LYS A 9 -15.59 -14.91 -15.92
N GLU A 10 -15.25 -15.72 -14.92
CA GLU A 10 -16.22 -16.26 -13.94
C GLU A 10 -16.86 -15.13 -13.11
N LEU A 11 -16.08 -14.10 -12.75
CA LEU A 11 -16.55 -12.93 -12.01
C LEU A 11 -17.29 -11.91 -12.88
N ASN A 12 -17.06 -11.91 -14.20
CA ASN A 12 -17.63 -10.94 -15.15
C ASN A 12 -18.36 -11.65 -16.32
N PRO A 13 -19.42 -12.44 -16.04
CA PRO A 13 -20.05 -13.29 -17.05
C PRO A 13 -20.76 -12.53 -18.18
N ASN A 14 -21.04 -11.24 -17.98
CA ASN A 14 -21.72 -10.38 -18.97
C ASN A 14 -20.76 -9.70 -19.95
N GLN A 15 -19.44 -9.81 -19.76
CA GLN A 15 -18.46 -9.24 -20.68
C GLN A 15 -17.90 -10.32 -21.61
N ASP A 16 -18.19 -10.17 -22.89
CA ASP A 16 -17.59 -10.99 -23.94
C ASP A 16 -16.23 -10.39 -24.35
N PHE A 17 -15.19 -10.75 -23.62
CA PHE A 17 -13.82 -10.29 -23.83
C PHE A 17 -12.95 -11.48 -24.22
N SER A 18 -12.22 -11.45 -25.33
CA SER A 18 -11.33 -12.56 -25.69
C SER A 18 -10.06 -12.57 -24.83
N GLN A 19 -9.42 -13.74 -24.71
CA GLN A 19 -8.18 -13.86 -23.93
C GLN A 19 -7.04 -12.97 -24.45
N LYS A 20 -6.93 -12.79 -25.78
CA LYS A 20 -5.92 -11.91 -26.37
C LYS A 20 -6.18 -10.46 -26.05
N GLU A 21 -7.44 -10.04 -26.11
CA GLU A 21 -7.85 -8.68 -25.73
C GLU A 21 -7.62 -8.46 -24.24
N TYR A 22 -7.93 -9.44 -23.40
CA TYR A 22 -7.66 -9.38 -21.96
C TYR A 22 -6.16 -9.23 -21.69
N GLN A 23 -5.33 -10.01 -22.36
CA GLN A 23 -3.87 -9.91 -22.23
C GLN A 23 -3.36 -8.53 -22.69
N GLN A 24 -3.85 -8.02 -23.81
CA GLN A 24 -3.45 -6.71 -24.32
C GLN A 24 -3.95 -5.58 -23.41
N ALA A 25 -5.16 -5.70 -22.86
CA ALA A 25 -5.71 -4.76 -21.90
C ALA A 25 -4.90 -4.76 -20.61
N ILE A 26 -4.61 -5.92 -20.01
CA ILE A 26 -3.78 -6.02 -18.79
C ILE A 26 -2.39 -5.41 -19.03
N VAL A 27 -1.75 -5.72 -20.16
CA VAL A 27 -0.43 -5.16 -20.51
C VAL A 27 -0.50 -3.64 -20.71
N ASN A 28 -1.51 -3.13 -21.40
CA ASN A 28 -1.68 -1.69 -21.60
C ASN A 28 -2.11 -0.96 -20.32
N THR A 29 -2.90 -1.60 -19.45
CA THR A 29 -3.35 -1.01 -18.18
C THR A 29 -2.18 -0.90 -17.20
N ARG A 30 -1.26 -1.87 -17.22
CA ARG A 30 0.00 -1.81 -16.45
C ARG A 30 1.06 -0.90 -17.08
N ALA A 31 0.94 -0.56 -18.37
CA ALA A 31 1.84 0.38 -19.03
C ALA A 31 1.56 1.85 -18.66
N PHE A 32 0.42 2.13 -18.04
CA PHE A 32 0.04 3.45 -17.53
C PHE A 32 -0.42 3.32 -16.07
N GLU A 33 0.47 2.85 -15.22
CA GLU A 33 0.26 2.98 -13.78
C GLU A 33 0.33 4.46 -13.43
N TYR A 34 -0.83 5.09 -13.24
CA TYR A 34 -0.91 6.48 -12.84
C TYR A 34 -0.62 6.58 -11.35
N GLU A 35 0.60 7.01 -11.00
CA GLU A 35 0.90 7.41 -9.64
C GLU A 35 0.26 8.77 -9.39
N SER A 36 -0.80 8.79 -8.58
CA SER A 36 -1.45 10.05 -8.26
C SER A 36 -0.55 10.91 -7.36
N ILE A 37 -0.71 12.23 -7.43
CA ILE A 37 -0.01 13.14 -6.50
C ILE A 37 -0.31 12.76 -5.05
N SER A 38 -1.53 12.29 -4.76
CA SER A 38 -1.89 11.75 -3.44
C SER A 38 -1.13 10.48 -3.08
N ASP A 39 -0.81 9.60 -4.02
CA ASP A 39 -0.05 8.38 -3.74
C ASP A 39 1.40 8.72 -3.37
N SER A 40 2.01 9.69 -4.05
CA SER A 40 3.35 10.17 -3.70
C SER A 40 3.41 10.82 -2.30
N GLN A 41 2.30 11.43 -1.85
CA GLN A 41 2.19 12.01 -0.50
C GLN A 41 2.03 10.90 0.55
N LYS A 42 1.14 9.93 0.31
CA LYS A 42 0.94 8.76 1.17
C LYS A 42 2.23 7.97 1.34
N TYR A 43 3.01 7.82 0.27
CA TYR A 43 4.30 7.14 0.33
C TYR A 43 5.29 7.85 1.27
N LYS A 44 5.37 9.19 1.19
CA LYS A 44 6.26 9.97 2.08
C LYS A 44 5.80 9.92 3.53
N GLU A 45 4.50 9.99 3.76
CA GLU A 45 3.90 9.90 5.10
C GLU A 45 4.15 8.52 5.72
N MET A 46 4.01 7.46 4.92
CA MET A 46 4.36 6.09 5.31
C MET A 46 5.85 5.96 5.69
N LEU A 47 6.75 6.57 4.91
CA LEU A 47 8.19 6.56 5.23
C LEU A 47 8.49 7.30 6.53
N PHE A 48 7.82 8.44 6.77
CA PHE A 48 7.96 9.19 8.02
C PHE A 48 7.48 8.38 9.22
N GLN A 49 6.29 7.77 9.12
CA GLN A 49 5.72 6.92 10.16
C GLN A 49 6.61 5.71 10.47
N MET A 50 7.13 5.04 9.45
CA MET A 50 8.12 3.96 9.62
C MET A 50 9.38 4.45 10.35
N GLY A 51 9.89 5.64 9.99
CA GLY A 51 11.02 6.26 10.67
C GLY A 51 10.74 6.53 12.15
N ALA A 52 9.55 7.06 12.46
CA ALA A 52 9.14 7.32 13.85
C ALA A 52 9.09 6.04 14.68
N ILE A 53 8.52 4.95 14.15
CA ILE A 53 8.48 3.65 14.83
C ILE A 53 9.88 3.11 15.11
N VAL A 54 10.80 3.21 14.14
CA VAL A 54 12.20 2.77 14.33
C VAL A 54 12.88 3.56 15.45
N VAL A 55 12.68 4.87 15.50
CA VAL A 55 13.23 5.72 16.56
C VAL A 55 12.64 5.35 17.92
N ILE A 56 11.31 5.19 18.01
CA ILE A 56 10.64 4.79 19.26
C ILE A 56 11.16 3.43 19.74
N ALA A 57 11.31 2.46 18.85
CA ALA A 57 11.87 1.15 19.18
C ALA A 57 13.32 1.24 19.69
N GLY A 58 14.16 2.06 19.02
CA GLY A 58 15.54 2.31 19.44
C GLY A 58 15.63 2.96 20.82
N VAL A 59 14.80 3.98 21.09
CA VAL A 59 14.74 4.62 22.41
C VAL A 59 14.21 3.66 23.47
N THR A 60 13.21 2.84 23.14
CA THR A 60 12.65 1.83 24.06
C THR A 60 13.70 0.81 24.49
N LEU A 61 14.61 0.41 23.59
CA LEU A 61 15.69 -0.53 23.92
C LEU A 61 16.67 0.06 24.94
N ILE A 62 17.00 1.35 24.83
CA ILE A 62 17.99 2.02 25.69
C ILE A 62 17.34 2.52 27.00
N CYS A 63 16.16 3.13 26.89
CA CYS A 63 15.39 3.69 27.99
C CYS A 63 13.90 3.33 27.80
N PRO A 64 13.46 2.18 28.36
CA PRO A 64 12.10 1.68 28.15
C PRO A 64 11.00 2.69 28.52
N LEU A 65 11.20 3.43 29.61
CA LEU A 65 10.22 4.41 30.10
C LEU A 65 10.06 5.59 29.13
N ALA A 66 11.17 6.08 28.56
CA ALA A 66 11.13 7.15 27.57
C ALA A 66 10.53 6.67 26.24
N GLY A 67 10.86 5.45 25.82
CA GLY A 67 10.31 4.84 24.60
C GLY A 67 8.79 4.66 24.67
N MET A 68 8.27 4.16 25.79
CA MET A 68 6.82 4.04 26.02
C MET A 68 6.12 5.41 25.99
N ALA A 69 6.71 6.44 26.62
CA ALA A 69 6.15 7.78 26.60
C ALA A 69 6.09 8.37 25.18
N LEU A 70 7.17 8.22 24.41
CA LEU A 70 7.20 8.65 23.01
C LEU A 70 6.20 7.90 22.15
N GLY A 71 6.08 6.58 22.32
CA GLY A 71 5.10 5.76 21.62
C GLY A 71 3.66 6.15 21.94
N ALA A 72 3.34 6.44 23.21
CA ALA A 72 2.00 6.87 23.62
C ALA A 72 1.63 8.23 23.04
N VAL A 73 2.55 9.20 23.06
CA VAL A 73 2.31 10.54 22.49
C VAL A 73 2.16 10.46 20.97
N TYR A 74 3.04 9.73 20.30
CA TYR A 74 2.98 9.55 18.84
C TYR A 74 1.70 8.81 18.42
N GLY A 75 1.33 7.73 19.11
CA GLY A 75 0.09 7.01 18.84
C GLY A 75 -1.17 7.84 19.10
N ALA A 76 -1.18 8.68 20.14
CA ALA A 76 -2.30 9.61 20.37
C ALA A 76 -2.39 10.70 19.30
N TYR A 77 -1.26 11.15 18.76
CA TYR A 77 -1.22 12.11 17.66
C TYR A 77 -1.75 11.53 16.35
N GLU A 78 -1.41 10.28 16.02
CA GLU A 78 -1.93 9.60 14.81
C GLU A 78 -3.44 9.30 14.87
N LEU A 79 -4.01 9.19 16.08
CA LEU A 79 -5.43 8.93 16.29
C LEU A 79 -6.29 10.21 16.34
N SER A 80 -5.66 11.38 16.39
CA SER A 80 -6.34 12.69 16.45
C SER A 80 -6.56 13.29 15.06
#